data_AF-A0A1S8WM14-F1
#
_entry.id   AF-A0A1S8WM14-F1
#
_cell.length_a   1.000
_cell.length_b   1.000
_cell.length_c   1.000
_cell.angle_alpha   90.00
_cell.angle_beta   90.00
_cell.angle_gamma   90.00
#
_symmetry.space_group_name_H-M   'P 1'
#
loop_
_entity.id
_entity.type
_entity.pdbx_description
1 polymer ?
#
loop_
_entity_poly.entity_id
_entity_poly.type
_entity_poly.pdbx_seq_one_letter_code
_entity_poly.pdbx_strand_id
1 'polypeptide(L)'
;MKPAADGVTVKLRARCRRSGSNEAKKQTSQNVLIDSKRSTGAYSGSTFVPAVIADHICGYFRDVLQNGVVLGNVIPIKMKYALAFAASEFVNFRLIEFISLCQLHQVPLETTILDWTEEYWSLPYVVVNFRDDAEANLIVGRSVLIKYVYHVWCEASCLNDLLGMIQNLPSHLTDKYLNSGTSYKVVVSSANRKIGHEEKLAMIEDVLNAHPVVDATVQLKNPEHQLQILLDYEPRNWVKGTPKCGAKLRRLFYGRLTGNSKRKEIINAYRLANRVYLGNTSMDVRLAGIMANIGLCEPGSLIWDPFLGAGSIVIAASIWGAFGAGSDIDYALLHGMGMSPKAGQGKRMDGECLRTNYYQYGLQSCYLDVVVADAASLHRLLRAPGVENLMNPMHPVDGNSNIGLLDAILTDPPYGFRESSRRVAVQAVERAPSMVTADRLSEITGIPLTDLLKNDQTEEALLTVPHDLPHIPHKETYPLSETHRDLMNLSVRLLKPGGRLVFWIPRKRDNSSALASVPHHPRLRLLAVCEQLLNARNSRLMIAMSKLYPNDPDESDVRSAA
;
A
#
# COMPACT_ATOMS: atom_id res chain seq x y z
N MET A 1 48.26 -15.40 40.81
CA MET A 1 47.53 -15.49 42.10
C MET A 1 46.13 -16.02 41.82
N LYS A 2 45.74 -17.07 42.55
CA LYS A 2 44.46 -17.79 42.51
C LYS A 2 43.95 -17.84 43.99
N PRO A 3 42.73 -18.29 44.32
CA PRO A 3 41.46 -17.56 44.29
C PRO A 3 40.60 -17.77 45.58
N ALA A 4 39.34 -17.31 45.58
CA ALA A 4 38.18 -17.91 46.31
C ALA A 4 36.90 -17.55 45.51
N ALA A 5 36.12 -18.48 44.95
CA ALA A 5 35.10 -19.37 45.56
C ALA A 5 33.98 -18.55 46.25
N ASP A 6 32.73 -18.57 45.79
CA ASP A 6 31.81 -19.70 45.90
C ASP A 6 30.85 -19.90 44.71
N GLY A 7 30.48 -21.16 44.49
CA GLY A 7 29.45 -21.58 43.56
C GLY A 7 28.32 -22.34 44.27
N VAL A 8 27.17 -22.47 43.61
CA VAL A 8 26.19 -23.50 43.89
C VAL A 8 25.73 -24.10 42.56
N THR A 9 26.06 -25.37 42.36
CA THR A 9 25.62 -26.24 41.27
C THR A 9 24.83 -27.39 41.90
N VAL A 10 23.57 -27.57 41.52
CA VAL A 10 22.79 -28.74 41.92
C VAL A 10 22.95 -29.84 40.86
N LYS A 11 23.69 -30.90 41.22
CA LYS A 11 23.73 -32.20 40.54
C LYS A 11 22.55 -33.05 41.02
N LEU A 12 21.77 -33.60 40.10
CA LEU A 12 20.93 -34.77 40.39
C LEU A 12 21.50 -35.99 39.66
N ARG A 13 21.83 -36.99 40.50
CA ARG A 13 22.42 -38.29 40.17
C ARG A 13 21.43 -39.19 39.45
N ALA A 14 21.90 -39.86 38.41
CA ALA A 14 21.34 -41.09 37.90
C ALA A 14 21.53 -42.25 38.90
N ARG A 15 20.50 -43.10 39.06
CA ARG A 15 20.63 -44.47 39.56
C ARG A 15 19.96 -45.41 38.56
N CYS A 16 20.77 -46.35 38.07
CA CYS A 16 20.37 -47.47 37.24
C CYS A 16 19.99 -48.66 38.15
N ARG A 17 18.87 -49.34 37.86
CA ARG A 17 18.66 -50.76 38.22
C ARG A 17 17.93 -51.47 37.08
N ARG A 18 18.50 -52.61 36.70
CA ARG A 18 18.10 -53.55 35.64
C ARG A 18 16.84 -54.34 36.02
N SER A 19 16.01 -54.70 35.04
CA SER A 19 15.71 -56.10 34.65
C SER A 19 14.53 -56.17 33.67
N GLY A 20 14.64 -56.98 32.61
CA GLY A 20 13.48 -57.54 31.89
C GLY A 20 13.47 -57.35 30.38
N SER A 21 13.82 -58.40 29.67
CA SER A 21 13.88 -58.60 28.21
C SER A 21 12.49 -58.82 27.56
N ASN A 22 12.23 -58.23 26.38
CA ASN A 22 11.99 -58.93 25.10
C ASN A 22 11.31 -58.03 24.02
N GLU A 23 11.86 -58.16 22.80
CA GLU A 23 11.21 -58.10 21.48
C GLU A 23 10.56 -56.80 20.92
N ALA A 24 11.32 -56.17 20.02
CA ALA A 24 11.01 -55.91 18.60
C ALA A 24 9.73 -55.15 18.15
N LYS A 25 10.01 -54.09 17.37
CA LYS A 25 9.21 -53.40 16.32
C LYS A 25 8.23 -52.30 16.75
N LYS A 26 8.28 -51.21 15.95
CA LYS A 26 7.44 -49.99 15.88
C LYS A 26 7.72 -48.90 16.93
N GLN A 27 8.44 -47.85 16.52
CA GLN A 27 8.25 -46.49 17.04
C GLN A 27 8.91 -45.44 16.13
N THR A 28 8.21 -45.07 15.06
CA THR A 28 8.36 -43.76 14.38
C THR A 28 7.01 -43.08 14.44
N SER A 29 6.65 -42.59 15.63
CA SER A 29 5.48 -41.75 15.83
C SER A 29 5.68 -40.99 17.13
N GLN A 30 5.26 -39.72 17.12
CA GLN A 30 5.26 -38.76 18.23
C GLN A 30 6.55 -37.95 18.37
N ASN A 31 6.58 -36.83 17.65
CA ASN A 31 6.82 -35.50 18.21
C ASN A 31 6.56 -34.43 17.14
N VAL A 32 5.29 -34.15 16.87
CA VAL A 32 4.86 -33.05 16.01
C VAL A 32 4.15 -32.01 16.88
N LEU A 33 4.82 -30.88 17.16
CA LEU A 33 4.24 -29.74 17.87
C LEU A 33 4.02 -28.59 16.87
N ILE A 34 2.75 -28.36 16.52
CA ILE A 34 2.30 -27.44 15.46
C ILE A 34 1.89 -26.09 16.07
N ASP A 35 2.55 -25.01 15.63
CA ASP A 35 2.27 -23.64 16.07
C ASP A 35 0.92 -23.14 15.48
N SER A 36 -0.04 -22.86 16.35
CA SER A 36 -1.38 -22.41 16.01
C SER A 36 -1.49 -20.89 16.02
N LYS A 37 -0.87 -20.22 15.03
CA LYS A 37 -1.09 -18.78 14.85
C LYS A 37 -2.20 -18.49 13.83
N ARG A 38 -3.25 -17.88 14.37
CA ARG A 38 -4.50 -17.43 13.74
C ARG A 38 -4.25 -16.61 12.46
N SER A 39 -4.91 -17.01 11.38
CA SER A 39 -5.41 -16.11 10.33
C SER A 39 -6.82 -16.55 9.94
N THR A 40 -7.80 -16.05 10.69
CA THR A 40 -9.22 -16.22 10.35
C THR A 40 -9.73 -14.90 9.78
N GLY A 41 -9.69 -14.76 8.46
CA GLY A 41 -10.53 -13.80 7.75
C GLY A 41 -11.77 -14.55 7.28
N ALA A 42 -12.91 -14.32 7.94
CA ALA A 42 -14.19 -14.75 7.39
C ALA A 42 -14.54 -13.79 6.25
N TYR A 43 -14.75 -14.33 5.05
CA TYR A 43 -15.30 -13.56 3.93
C TYR A 43 -16.78 -13.26 4.24
N SER A 44 -17.06 -12.08 4.79
CA SER A 44 -18.42 -11.54 4.83
C SER A 44 -18.71 -10.94 3.46
N GLY A 45 -19.71 -11.48 2.77
CA GLY A 45 -20.26 -10.90 1.55
C GLY A 45 -20.88 -9.54 1.86
N SER A 46 -20.07 -8.48 1.81
CA SER A 46 -20.56 -7.17 1.41
C SER A 46 -20.75 -7.18 -0.09
N THR A 47 -21.86 -6.67 -0.59
CA THR A 47 -22.03 -6.26 -1.98
C THR A 47 -20.88 -5.31 -2.33
N PHE A 48 -19.82 -5.88 -2.90
CA PHE A 48 -18.70 -5.16 -3.45
C PHE A 48 -19.23 -4.35 -4.63
N VAL A 49 -18.98 -3.05 -4.62
CA VAL A 49 -19.08 -2.26 -5.83
C VAL A 49 -17.86 -2.64 -6.67
N PRO A 50 -18.04 -3.06 -7.93
CA PRO A 50 -16.94 -3.48 -8.79
C PRO A 50 -15.85 -2.40 -8.85
N ALA A 51 -14.58 -2.77 -8.65
CA ALA A 51 -13.47 -1.96 -9.14
C ALA A 51 -13.51 -2.00 -10.66
N VAL A 52 -13.80 -0.84 -11.26
CA VAL A 52 -13.81 -0.74 -12.71
C VAL A 52 -12.37 -0.51 -13.15
N ILE A 53 -11.73 -1.61 -13.54
CA ILE A 53 -10.62 -1.55 -14.47
C ILE A 53 -11.30 -1.66 -15.84
N ALA A 54 -11.53 -0.51 -16.49
CA ALA A 54 -12.27 -0.46 -17.75
C ALA A 54 -11.58 -1.37 -18.79
N ASP A 55 -12.35 -2.02 -19.68
CA ASP A 55 -11.80 -2.92 -20.71
C ASP A 55 -10.69 -2.26 -21.58
N HIS A 56 -10.75 -0.93 -21.76
CA HIS A 56 -9.70 -0.13 -22.39
C HIS A 56 -8.37 -0.12 -21.64
N ILE A 57 -8.38 -0.27 -20.31
CA ILE A 57 -7.19 -0.28 -19.46
C ILE A 57 -6.39 -1.58 -19.67
N CYS A 58 -7.08 -2.71 -19.89
CA CYS A 58 -6.46 -3.98 -20.27
C CYS A 58 -5.78 -3.91 -21.65
N GLY A 59 -6.34 -3.13 -22.59
CA GLY A 59 -5.71 -2.83 -23.88
C GLY A 59 -4.52 -1.87 -23.75
N TYR A 60 -4.64 -0.84 -22.91
CA TYR A 60 -3.58 0.15 -22.71
C TYR A 60 -2.30 -0.42 -22.09
N PHE A 61 -2.40 -1.25 -21.04
CA PHE A 61 -1.20 -1.89 -20.48
C PHE A 61 -0.49 -2.75 -21.54
N ARG A 62 -1.25 -3.35 -22.45
CA ARG A 62 -0.75 -4.10 -23.60
C ARG A 62 -0.03 -3.22 -24.63
N ASP A 63 -0.48 -1.99 -24.86
CA ASP A 63 0.06 -1.06 -25.87
C ASP A 63 1.26 -0.25 -25.37
N VAL A 64 1.30 0.17 -24.08
CA VAL A 64 2.46 0.90 -23.50
C VAL A 64 3.72 0.08 -23.51
N LEU A 65 3.59 -1.24 -23.37
CA LEU A 65 4.71 -2.16 -23.27
C LEU A 65 5.28 -2.57 -24.64
N GLN A 66 4.58 -2.28 -25.75
CA GLN A 66 5.10 -2.52 -27.10
C GLN A 66 6.15 -1.48 -27.56
N ASN A 67 6.25 -0.34 -26.87
CA ASN A 67 7.26 0.69 -27.16
C ASN A 67 8.58 0.51 -26.37
N GLY A 68 8.71 -0.57 -25.61
CA GLY A 68 9.97 -1.00 -24.98
C GLY A 68 10.79 -1.88 -25.92
N VAL A 69 12.04 -1.50 -26.17
CA VAL A 69 13.03 -2.14 -27.04
C VAL A 69 12.93 -3.68 -27.05
N VAL A 70 12.66 -4.27 -28.23
CA VAL A 70 12.73 -5.71 -28.47
C VAL A 70 14.20 -6.14 -28.49
N LEU A 71 14.68 -6.71 -27.38
CA LEU A 71 15.90 -7.51 -27.36
C LEU A 71 15.55 -8.99 -27.54
N GLY A 72 16.27 -9.63 -28.46
CA GLY A 72 15.90 -10.89 -29.10
C GLY A 72 15.66 -12.13 -28.21
N ASN A 73 14.73 -12.95 -28.70
CA ASN A 73 14.51 -14.39 -28.54
C ASN A 73 15.39 -15.17 -27.55
N VAL A 74 14.86 -15.36 -26.34
CA VAL A 74 14.53 -16.67 -25.73
C VAL A 74 13.28 -16.40 -24.86
N ILE A 75 12.13 -17.04 -25.09
CA ILE A 75 11.01 -16.92 -24.14
C ILE A 75 11.43 -17.72 -22.90
N PRO A 76 11.72 -17.09 -21.75
CA PRO A 76 12.13 -17.85 -20.57
C PRO A 76 10.97 -18.74 -20.13
N ILE A 77 11.28 -19.95 -19.68
CA ILE A 77 10.28 -20.84 -19.07
C ILE A 77 9.67 -20.09 -17.88
N LYS A 78 8.39 -19.77 -17.96
CA LYS A 78 7.67 -19.09 -16.90
C LYS A 78 7.10 -20.10 -15.93
N MET A 79 7.36 -19.88 -14.64
CA MET A 79 6.89 -20.72 -13.55
C MET A 79 5.63 -20.11 -12.92
N LYS A 80 4.73 -20.99 -12.46
CA LYS A 80 3.48 -20.57 -11.80
C LYS A 80 3.75 -20.22 -10.33
N TYR A 81 3.23 -19.08 -9.89
CA TYR A 81 3.27 -18.67 -8.50
C TYR A 81 1.89 -18.30 -7.98
N ALA A 82 1.54 -18.75 -6.78
CA ALA A 82 0.32 -18.38 -6.09
C ALA A 82 0.59 -17.23 -5.12
N LEU A 83 -0.14 -16.12 -5.28
CA LEU A 83 -0.14 -14.97 -4.40
C LEU A 83 -1.22 -15.15 -3.35
N ALA A 84 -0.84 -15.07 -2.07
CA ALA A 84 -1.78 -15.01 -0.96
C ALA A 84 -1.78 -13.62 -0.36
N PHE A 85 -2.97 -13.03 -0.21
CA PHE A 85 -3.13 -11.65 0.21
C PHE A 85 -3.43 -11.53 1.71
N ALA A 86 -3.15 -10.36 2.26
CA ALA A 86 -3.60 -9.93 3.56
C ALA A 86 -4.75 -8.93 3.44
N ALA A 87 -5.55 -8.83 4.51
CA ALA A 87 -6.64 -7.87 4.66
C ALA A 87 -7.72 -7.99 3.57
N SER A 88 -8.85 -8.61 3.92
CA SER A 88 -10.01 -8.73 3.04
C SER A 88 -10.70 -7.39 2.73
N GLU A 89 -10.29 -6.29 3.36
CA GLU A 89 -10.86 -4.95 3.19
C GLU A 89 -10.40 -4.22 1.92
N PHE A 90 -9.32 -4.68 1.27
CA PHE A 90 -8.73 -4.03 0.09
C PHE A 90 -8.62 -4.96 -1.11
N VAL A 91 -9.60 -5.86 -1.28
CA VAL A 91 -9.61 -6.84 -2.38
C VAL A 91 -9.56 -6.16 -3.74
N ASN A 92 -10.34 -5.11 -3.92
CA ASN A 92 -10.43 -4.32 -5.15
C ASN A 92 -9.21 -3.40 -5.40
N PHE A 93 -8.18 -3.42 -4.53
CA PHE A 93 -6.91 -2.72 -4.72
C PHE A 93 -5.80 -3.66 -5.23
N ARG A 94 -6.01 -4.99 -5.18
CA ARG A 94 -4.97 -6.00 -5.41
C ARG A 94 -4.35 -5.92 -6.80
N LEU A 95 -5.20 -5.82 -7.84
CA LEU A 95 -4.74 -5.81 -9.22
C LEU A 95 -3.92 -4.55 -9.52
N ILE A 96 -4.42 -3.36 -9.16
CA ILE A 96 -3.70 -2.12 -9.42
C ILE A 96 -2.39 -2.02 -8.63
N GLU A 97 -2.35 -2.48 -7.37
CA GLU A 97 -1.08 -2.56 -6.63
C GLU A 97 -0.10 -3.53 -7.34
N PHE A 98 -0.57 -4.72 -7.72
CA PHE A 98 0.26 -5.72 -8.38
C PHE A 98 0.83 -5.23 -9.72
N ILE A 99 0.00 -4.60 -10.56
CA ILE A 99 0.42 -3.99 -11.82
C ILE A 99 1.54 -2.98 -11.55
N SER A 100 1.34 -2.10 -10.57
CA SER A 100 2.28 -1.03 -10.26
C SER A 100 3.62 -1.58 -9.75
N LEU A 101 3.60 -2.65 -8.96
CA LEU A 101 4.81 -3.36 -8.54
C LEU A 101 5.54 -4.03 -9.71
N CYS A 102 4.81 -4.62 -10.65
CA CYS A 102 5.41 -5.18 -11.85
C CYS A 102 6.08 -4.08 -12.68
N GLN A 103 5.44 -2.92 -12.85
CA GLN A 103 6.01 -1.79 -13.56
C GLN A 103 7.28 -1.26 -12.90
N LEU A 104 7.27 -1.05 -11.56
CA LEU A 104 8.45 -0.64 -10.80
C LEU A 104 9.65 -1.57 -10.97
N HIS A 105 9.39 -2.87 -11.13
CA HIS A 105 10.42 -3.89 -11.30
C HIS A 105 10.62 -4.35 -12.74
N GLN A 106 9.98 -3.67 -13.71
CA GLN A 106 10.05 -3.99 -15.14
C GLN A 106 9.68 -5.45 -15.46
N VAL A 107 8.74 -6.01 -14.70
CA VAL A 107 8.18 -7.35 -14.92
C VAL A 107 7.06 -7.26 -15.96
N PRO A 108 7.12 -8.03 -17.06
CA PRO A 108 6.19 -7.89 -18.19
C PRO A 108 4.78 -8.37 -17.84
N LEU A 109 3.80 -7.47 -17.91
CA LEU A 109 2.44 -7.71 -17.43
C LEU A 109 1.70 -8.79 -18.22
N GLU A 110 1.76 -8.76 -19.55
CA GLU A 110 0.99 -9.64 -20.46
C GLU A 110 1.31 -11.11 -20.23
N THR A 111 2.56 -11.36 -19.88
CA THR A 111 3.07 -12.71 -19.70
C THR A 111 3.11 -13.12 -18.23
N THR A 112 2.82 -12.21 -17.31
CA THR A 112 2.77 -12.45 -15.86
C THR A 112 1.34 -12.58 -15.35
N ILE A 113 0.41 -11.77 -15.84
CA ILE A 113 -1.00 -11.78 -15.46
C ILE A 113 -1.75 -12.75 -16.37
N LEU A 114 -2.32 -13.80 -15.76
CA LEU A 114 -3.07 -14.83 -16.47
C LEU A 114 -4.51 -14.41 -16.79
N ASP A 115 -5.09 -13.59 -15.91
CA ASP A 115 -6.48 -13.17 -15.96
C ASP A 115 -6.59 -11.78 -15.32
N TRP A 116 -7.22 -10.86 -16.04
CA TRP A 116 -7.35 -9.44 -15.67
C TRP A 116 -8.69 -9.12 -15.02
N THR A 117 -9.58 -10.09 -14.87
CA THR A 117 -10.93 -9.89 -14.32
C THR A 117 -10.90 -9.63 -12.82
N GLU A 118 -11.81 -8.77 -12.36
CA GLU A 118 -11.93 -8.48 -10.92
C GLU A 118 -12.28 -9.75 -10.11
N GLU A 119 -13.12 -10.63 -10.68
CA GLU A 119 -13.48 -11.91 -10.09
C GLU A 119 -12.25 -12.75 -9.80
N TYR A 120 -11.29 -12.80 -10.73
CA TYR A 120 -10.04 -13.54 -10.54
C TYR A 120 -9.19 -12.94 -9.42
N TRP A 121 -9.04 -11.62 -9.39
CA TRP A 121 -8.26 -10.93 -8.35
C TRP A 121 -8.95 -10.90 -6.98
N SER A 122 -10.25 -11.24 -6.93
CA SER A 122 -10.99 -11.45 -5.68
C SER A 122 -10.66 -12.79 -4.99
N LEU A 123 -10.05 -13.74 -5.70
CA LEU A 123 -9.74 -15.07 -5.19
C LEU A 123 -8.78 -15.01 -3.99
N PRO A 124 -8.85 -15.97 -3.05
CA PRO A 124 -7.93 -16.02 -1.92
C PRO A 124 -6.48 -16.28 -2.35
N TYR A 125 -6.32 -17.03 -3.44
CA TYR A 125 -5.06 -17.33 -4.10
C TYR A 125 -5.18 -16.98 -5.59
N VAL A 126 -4.34 -16.03 -6.03
CA VAL A 126 -4.25 -15.57 -7.43
C VAL A 126 -2.99 -16.18 -8.02
N VAL A 127 -3.09 -16.86 -9.16
CA VAL A 127 -1.92 -17.45 -9.82
C VAL A 127 -1.39 -16.48 -10.88
N VAL A 128 -0.09 -16.26 -10.86
CA VAL A 128 0.65 -15.43 -11.82
C VAL A 128 1.87 -16.20 -12.31
N ASN A 129 2.47 -15.70 -13.38
CA ASN A 129 3.69 -16.25 -13.94
C ASN A 129 4.89 -15.34 -13.63
N PHE A 130 5.94 -15.90 -13.05
CA PHE A 130 7.23 -15.22 -12.94
C PHE A 130 8.32 -16.02 -13.64
N ARG A 131 9.41 -15.35 -14.01
CA ARG A 131 10.60 -16.00 -14.57
C ARG A 131 11.27 -16.92 -13.55
N ASP A 132 11.40 -16.46 -12.32
CA ASP A 132 12.14 -17.14 -11.25
C ASP A 132 11.72 -16.66 -9.85
N ASP A 133 12.32 -17.25 -8.82
CA ASP A 133 12.09 -16.88 -7.42
C ASP A 133 12.55 -15.46 -7.09
N ALA A 134 13.56 -14.92 -7.79
CA ALA A 134 14.08 -13.59 -7.51
C ALA A 134 13.05 -12.52 -7.92
N GLU A 135 12.43 -12.69 -9.10
CA GLU A 135 11.32 -11.86 -9.57
C GLU A 135 10.12 -11.91 -8.61
N ALA A 136 9.71 -13.10 -8.19
CA ALA A 136 8.66 -13.27 -7.18
C ALA A 136 8.99 -12.56 -5.85
N ASN A 137 10.25 -12.64 -5.41
CA ASN A 137 10.73 -12.01 -4.18
C ASN A 137 10.80 -10.48 -4.27
N LEU A 138 11.13 -9.92 -5.44
CA LEU A 138 11.07 -8.47 -5.69
C LEU A 138 9.65 -7.94 -5.48
N ILE A 139 8.66 -8.56 -6.12
CA ILE A 139 7.26 -8.15 -6.03
C ILE A 139 6.72 -8.26 -4.59
N VAL A 140 6.88 -9.43 -3.96
CA VAL A 140 6.33 -9.63 -2.61
C VAL A 140 7.06 -8.77 -1.57
N GLY A 141 8.36 -8.53 -1.74
CA GLY A 141 9.19 -7.79 -0.79
C GLY A 141 8.74 -6.33 -0.60
N ARG A 142 8.05 -5.77 -1.61
CA ARG A 142 7.52 -4.40 -1.60
C ARG A 142 6.01 -4.31 -1.36
N SER A 143 5.25 -5.35 -1.71
CA SER A 143 3.79 -5.31 -1.65
C SER A 143 3.25 -5.06 -0.23
N VAL A 144 2.19 -4.25 -0.13
CA VAL A 144 1.41 -4.04 1.09
C VAL A 144 0.26 -5.04 1.20
N LEU A 145 -0.32 -5.48 0.08
CA LEU A 145 -1.47 -6.41 0.07
C LEU A 145 -1.06 -7.88 -0.02
N ILE A 146 -0.03 -8.23 -0.79
CA ILE A 146 0.46 -9.60 -0.88
C ILE A 146 1.19 -9.94 0.42
N LYS A 147 0.81 -11.05 1.03
CA LYS A 147 1.41 -11.56 2.27
C LYS A 147 2.52 -12.57 1.97
N TYR A 148 2.23 -13.50 1.08
CA TYR A 148 3.11 -14.60 0.71
C TYR A 148 3.01 -14.87 -0.78
N VAL A 149 4.11 -15.38 -1.34
CA VAL A 149 4.17 -15.92 -2.69
C VAL A 149 4.71 -17.35 -2.62
N TYR A 150 4.07 -18.24 -3.36
CA TYR A 150 4.38 -19.67 -3.38
C TYR A 150 4.69 -20.12 -4.79
N HIS A 151 5.80 -20.81 -5.01
CA HIS A 151 6.06 -21.50 -6.27
C HIS A 151 5.16 -22.73 -6.32
N VAL A 152 4.29 -22.80 -7.33
CA VAL A 152 3.30 -23.86 -7.50
C VAL A 152 3.92 -24.99 -8.32
N TRP A 153 4.00 -26.18 -7.71
CA TRP A 153 4.44 -27.39 -8.39
C TRP A 153 3.25 -28.18 -8.96
N CYS A 154 2.16 -28.24 -8.20
CA CYS A 154 0.93 -28.90 -8.61
C CYS A 154 -0.28 -28.01 -8.32
N GLU A 155 -1.24 -28.04 -9.24
CA GLU A 155 -2.55 -27.39 -9.14
C GLU A 155 -3.61 -28.41 -9.54
N ALA A 156 -4.57 -28.67 -8.66
CA ALA A 156 -5.61 -29.67 -8.88
C ALA A 156 -6.96 -29.23 -8.30
N SER A 157 -8.03 -29.98 -8.61
CA SER A 157 -9.37 -29.76 -8.05
C SER A 157 -9.72 -30.73 -6.91
N CYS A 158 -9.01 -31.85 -6.79
CA CYS A 158 -9.13 -32.79 -5.69
C CYS A 158 -7.76 -33.37 -5.25
N LEU A 159 -7.71 -33.93 -4.03
CA LEU A 159 -6.47 -34.45 -3.45
C LEU A 159 -5.89 -35.60 -4.29
N ASN A 160 -6.72 -36.54 -4.77
CA ASN A 160 -6.25 -37.69 -5.54
C ASN A 160 -5.49 -37.29 -6.81
N ASP A 161 -6.02 -36.30 -7.56
CA ASP A 161 -5.35 -35.79 -8.76
C ASP A 161 -4.01 -35.15 -8.41
N LEU A 162 -3.95 -34.40 -7.30
CA LEU A 162 -2.71 -33.79 -6.81
C LEU A 162 -1.66 -34.85 -6.46
N LEU A 163 -2.05 -35.92 -5.77
CA LEU A 163 -1.13 -37.01 -5.44
C LEU A 163 -0.58 -37.68 -6.70
N GLY A 164 -1.42 -37.90 -7.72
CA GLY A 164 -0.99 -38.40 -9.03
C GLY A 164 -0.02 -37.44 -9.75
N MET A 165 -0.21 -36.13 -9.63
CA MET A 165 0.72 -35.14 -10.15
C MET A 165 2.08 -35.15 -9.43
N ILE A 166 2.08 -35.30 -8.11
CA ILE A 166 3.31 -35.32 -7.29
C ILE A 166 4.24 -36.47 -7.70
N GLN A 167 3.68 -37.64 -7.98
CA GLN A 167 4.45 -38.81 -8.44
C GLN A 167 5.22 -38.57 -9.74
N ASN A 168 4.76 -37.62 -10.56
CA ASN A 168 5.34 -37.28 -11.86
C ASN A 168 6.12 -35.97 -11.84
N LEU A 169 6.36 -35.36 -10.66
CA LEU A 169 7.14 -34.13 -10.56
C LEU A 169 8.60 -34.38 -10.95
N PRO A 170 9.22 -33.49 -11.75
CA PRO A 170 10.64 -33.57 -12.05
C PRO A 170 11.48 -33.50 -10.76
N SER A 171 12.38 -34.45 -10.55
CA SER A 171 13.14 -34.56 -9.29
C SER A 171 13.92 -33.29 -8.97
N HIS A 172 14.53 -32.64 -9.98
CA HIS A 172 15.28 -31.40 -9.80
C HIS A 172 14.46 -30.23 -9.19
N LEU A 173 13.12 -30.28 -9.29
CA LEU A 173 12.24 -29.28 -8.70
C LEU A 173 12.08 -29.44 -7.19
N THR A 174 12.22 -30.67 -6.67
CA THR A 174 11.94 -31.06 -5.29
C THR A 174 13.17 -31.50 -4.51
N ASP A 175 14.19 -32.05 -5.19
CA ASP A 175 15.40 -32.66 -4.60
C ASP A 175 16.12 -31.70 -3.65
N LYS A 176 16.26 -30.43 -4.03
CA LYS A 176 16.87 -29.37 -3.20
C LYS A 176 16.15 -29.14 -1.87
N TYR A 177 14.88 -29.50 -1.77
CA TYR A 177 14.03 -29.21 -0.62
C TYR A 177 13.70 -30.46 0.19
N LEU A 178 13.68 -31.62 -0.47
CA LEU A 178 13.22 -32.89 0.10
C LEU A 178 14.31 -33.96 0.18
N ASN A 179 15.46 -33.84 -0.50
CA ASN A 179 16.45 -34.93 -0.62
C ASN A 179 17.92 -34.52 -0.38
N SER A 180 18.22 -33.25 -0.13
CA SER A 180 19.59 -32.73 -0.03
C SER A 180 20.12 -32.58 1.41
N GLY A 181 19.64 -33.40 2.36
CA GLY A 181 20.03 -33.30 3.78
C GLY A 181 19.58 -32.01 4.48
N THR A 182 18.66 -31.26 3.86
CA THR A 182 18.09 -30.01 4.38
C THR A 182 16.98 -30.27 5.38
N SER A 183 16.52 -29.22 6.08
CA SER A 183 15.34 -29.30 6.93
C SER A 183 14.10 -28.62 6.33
N TYR A 184 12.92 -29.22 6.56
CA TYR A 184 11.66 -28.67 6.05
C TYR A 184 10.49 -28.79 7.03
N LYS A 185 9.44 -28.01 6.77
CA LYS A 185 8.10 -28.25 7.31
C LYS A 185 7.05 -28.17 6.21
N VAL A 186 5.91 -28.83 6.42
CA VAL A 186 4.72 -28.70 5.57
C VAL A 186 3.66 -27.90 6.33
N VAL A 187 3.07 -26.91 5.67
CA VAL A 187 1.99 -26.10 6.22
C VAL A 187 0.75 -26.26 5.37
N VAL A 188 -0.40 -26.53 6.00
CA VAL A 188 -1.71 -26.54 5.35
C VAL A 188 -2.45 -25.24 5.66
N SER A 189 -2.74 -24.45 4.62
CA SER A 189 -3.55 -23.24 4.68
C SER A 189 -4.85 -23.46 3.92
N SER A 190 -5.95 -22.94 4.47
CA SER A 190 -7.28 -23.10 3.90
C SER A 190 -8.04 -21.78 3.91
N ALA A 191 -8.60 -21.44 2.76
CA ALA A 191 -9.55 -20.35 2.59
C ALA A 191 -10.99 -20.88 2.65
N ASN A 192 -11.91 -20.08 3.20
CA ASN A 192 -13.36 -20.34 3.24
C ASN A 192 -13.84 -21.56 4.05
N ARG A 193 -12.95 -22.48 4.43
CA ARG A 193 -13.25 -23.61 5.32
C ARG A 193 -12.17 -23.77 6.38
N LYS A 194 -12.58 -24.06 7.63
CA LYS A 194 -11.66 -24.50 8.68
C LYS A 194 -11.40 -26.00 8.52
N ILE A 195 -10.14 -26.39 8.65
CA ILE A 195 -9.69 -27.78 8.55
C ILE A 195 -9.17 -28.22 9.91
N GLY A 196 -9.63 -29.39 10.35
CA GLY A 196 -9.25 -30.01 11.62
C GLY A 196 -7.78 -30.43 11.63
N HIS A 197 -7.23 -30.67 12.82
CA HIS A 197 -5.84 -31.06 12.96
C HIS A 197 -5.53 -32.41 12.31
N GLU A 198 -6.37 -33.42 12.56
CA GLU A 198 -6.24 -34.76 11.99
C GLU A 198 -6.32 -34.73 10.46
N GLU A 199 -7.26 -33.96 9.89
CA GLU A 199 -7.40 -33.80 8.43
C GLU A 199 -6.15 -33.14 7.81
N LYS A 200 -5.51 -32.20 8.52
CA LYS A 200 -4.24 -31.61 8.05
C LYS A 200 -3.11 -32.62 8.09
N LEU A 201 -3.00 -33.43 9.14
CA LEU A 201 -1.95 -34.43 9.29
C LEU A 201 -2.08 -35.50 8.20
N ALA A 202 -3.28 -36.05 8.00
CA ALA A 202 -3.55 -37.01 6.94
C ALA A 202 -3.14 -36.47 5.56
N MET A 203 -3.51 -35.23 5.25
CA MET A 203 -3.14 -34.60 3.97
C MET A 203 -1.63 -34.38 3.83
N ILE A 204 -0.93 -34.05 4.91
CA ILE A 204 0.54 -33.93 4.89
C ILE A 204 1.17 -35.30 4.65
N GLU A 205 0.71 -36.34 5.33
CA GLU A 205 1.19 -37.71 5.16
C GLU A 205 0.96 -38.20 3.72
N ASP A 206 -0.25 -38.01 3.17
CA ASP A 206 -0.58 -38.38 1.80
C ASP A 206 0.33 -37.69 0.77
N VAL A 207 0.51 -36.37 0.91
CA VAL A 207 1.37 -35.58 0.01
C VAL A 207 2.83 -36.01 0.09
N LEU A 208 3.35 -36.31 1.29
CA LEU A 208 4.72 -36.77 1.45
C LEU A 208 4.92 -38.19 0.91
N ASN A 209 3.96 -39.09 1.13
CA ASN A 209 3.99 -40.46 0.61
C ASN A 209 3.88 -40.53 -0.93
N ALA A 210 3.34 -39.48 -1.57
CA ALA A 210 3.28 -39.40 -3.02
C ALA A 210 4.62 -39.03 -3.68
N HIS A 211 5.58 -38.49 -2.93
CA HIS A 211 6.93 -38.25 -3.46
C HIS A 211 7.71 -39.56 -3.56
N PRO A 212 8.47 -39.81 -4.64
CA PRO A 212 9.28 -41.03 -4.78
C PRO A 212 10.34 -41.20 -3.69
N VAL A 213 10.95 -40.08 -3.27
CA VAL A 213 12.01 -40.04 -2.25
C VAL A 213 11.82 -38.79 -1.41
N VAL A 214 11.94 -38.96 -0.10
CA VAL A 214 12.02 -37.88 0.90
C VAL A 214 13.07 -38.26 1.94
N ASP A 215 14.21 -37.58 1.92
CA ASP A 215 15.35 -37.79 2.84
C ASP A 215 15.65 -36.57 3.72
N ALA A 216 14.96 -35.46 3.50
CA ALA A 216 15.11 -34.23 4.29
C ALA A 216 14.54 -34.41 5.71
N THR A 217 15.11 -33.67 6.66
CA THR A 217 14.71 -33.73 8.07
C THR A 217 13.51 -32.84 8.36
N VAL A 218 12.48 -33.37 9.01
CA VAL A 218 11.32 -32.56 9.45
C VAL A 218 11.72 -31.67 10.63
N GLN A 219 11.56 -30.34 10.50
CA GLN A 219 11.84 -29.36 11.55
C GLN A 219 10.74 -28.30 11.64
N LEU A 220 10.03 -28.23 12.76
CA LEU A 220 8.80 -27.42 12.86
C LEU A 220 9.03 -25.94 13.20
N LYS A 221 10.05 -25.64 14.02
CA LYS A 221 10.28 -24.28 14.51
C LYS A 221 11.01 -23.40 13.48
N ASN A 222 12.20 -23.83 13.05
CA ASN A 222 13.07 -23.07 12.15
C ASN A 222 13.60 -23.97 11.02
N PRO A 223 12.74 -24.42 10.10
CA PRO A 223 13.21 -25.17 8.94
C PRO A 223 13.92 -24.27 7.93
N GLU A 224 14.79 -24.85 7.11
CA GLU A 224 15.36 -24.18 5.94
C GLU A 224 14.30 -23.95 4.86
N HIS A 225 13.33 -24.87 4.74
CA HIS A 225 12.31 -24.84 3.71
C HIS A 225 10.89 -25.00 4.25
N GLN A 226 9.93 -24.28 3.67
CA GLN A 226 8.51 -24.45 3.97
C GLN A 226 7.77 -24.87 2.71
N LEU A 227 7.27 -26.09 2.74
CA LEU A 227 6.30 -26.58 1.76
C LEU A 227 4.90 -26.14 2.18
N GLN A 228 4.05 -25.95 1.19
CA GLN A 228 2.73 -25.39 1.37
C GLN A 228 1.69 -26.21 0.61
N ILE A 229 0.63 -26.59 1.33
CA ILE A 229 -0.62 -27.03 0.75
C ILE A 229 -1.62 -25.88 0.95
N LEU A 230 -2.20 -25.40 -0.15
CA LEU A 230 -3.17 -24.31 -0.16
C LEU A 230 -4.51 -24.85 -0.64
N LEU A 231 -5.58 -24.57 0.11
CA LEU A 231 -6.91 -25.09 -0.18
C LEU A 231 -7.89 -23.93 -0.35
N ASP A 232 -8.54 -23.86 -1.50
CA ASP A 232 -9.55 -22.86 -1.85
C ASP A 232 -10.93 -23.52 -1.90
N TYR A 233 -11.75 -23.32 -0.87
CA TYR A 233 -13.13 -23.80 -0.83
C TYR A 233 -14.11 -22.73 -1.30
N GLU A 234 -15.30 -23.16 -1.74
CA GLU A 234 -16.40 -22.23 -2.00
C GLU A 234 -16.77 -21.42 -0.74
N PRO A 235 -16.95 -20.09 -0.86
CA PRO A 235 -17.44 -19.28 0.25
C PRO A 235 -18.84 -19.73 0.66
N ARG A 236 -19.09 -19.86 1.97
CA ARG A 236 -20.40 -20.28 2.51
C ARG A 236 -21.58 -19.40 2.08
N ASN A 237 -21.33 -18.14 1.75
CA ASN A 237 -22.35 -17.15 1.41
C ASN A 237 -22.54 -16.95 -0.10
N TRP A 238 -21.88 -17.75 -0.94
CA TRP A 238 -21.90 -17.59 -2.40
C TRP A 238 -23.17 -18.19 -3.05
N VAL A 239 -23.85 -19.13 -2.38
CA VAL A 239 -25.09 -19.74 -2.88
C VAL A 239 -26.29 -19.12 -2.17
N LYS A 240 -27.17 -18.44 -2.91
CA LYS A 240 -28.54 -18.16 -2.46
C LYS A 240 -29.31 -19.48 -2.40
N GLY A 241 -29.26 -20.17 -1.27
CA GLY A 241 -29.96 -21.43 -1.06
C GLY A 241 -29.61 -22.06 0.29
N THR A 242 -30.40 -23.06 0.69
CA THR A 242 -30.09 -23.87 1.88
C THR A 242 -28.71 -24.50 1.71
N PRO A 243 -27.83 -24.43 2.74
CA PRO A 243 -26.48 -24.96 2.63
C PRO A 243 -26.54 -26.46 2.34
N LYS A 244 -26.12 -26.86 1.13
CA LYS A 244 -25.81 -28.26 0.84
C LYS A 244 -24.64 -28.68 1.74
N CYS A 245 -24.69 -29.92 2.22
CA CYS A 245 -23.75 -30.44 3.21
C CYS A 245 -22.28 -30.28 2.74
N GLY A 246 -21.45 -29.58 3.53
CA GLY A 246 -20.02 -29.39 3.30
C GLY A 246 -19.64 -28.27 2.31
N ALA A 247 -18.57 -27.53 2.60
CA ALA A 247 -17.98 -26.59 1.63
C ALA A 247 -17.21 -27.37 0.56
N LYS A 248 -17.53 -27.15 -0.72
CA LYS A 248 -16.88 -27.82 -1.87
C LYS A 248 -15.49 -27.23 -2.11
N LEU A 249 -14.49 -28.10 -2.30
CA LEU A 249 -13.14 -27.69 -2.70
C LEU A 249 -13.17 -27.26 -4.16
N ARG A 250 -12.63 -26.07 -4.47
CA ARG A 250 -12.56 -25.54 -5.84
C ARG A 250 -11.20 -25.82 -6.47
N ARG A 251 -10.14 -25.48 -5.72
CA ARG A 251 -8.75 -25.59 -6.14
C ARG A 251 -7.89 -25.95 -4.95
N LEU A 252 -6.85 -26.73 -5.21
CA LEU A 252 -5.77 -26.94 -4.27
C LEU A 252 -4.42 -26.79 -4.97
N PHE A 253 -3.46 -26.27 -4.23
CA PHE A 253 -2.10 -26.07 -4.71
C PHE A 253 -1.12 -26.75 -3.77
N TYR A 254 -0.08 -27.33 -4.35
CA TYR A 254 1.07 -27.81 -3.63
C TYR A 254 2.35 -27.21 -4.19
N GLY A 255 3.24 -26.84 -3.30
CA GLY A 255 4.51 -26.24 -3.67
C GLY A 255 5.27 -25.70 -2.47
N ARG A 256 5.98 -24.60 -2.70
CA ARG A 256 6.98 -24.05 -1.78
C ARG A 256 6.74 -22.58 -1.50
N LEU A 257 6.87 -22.15 -0.25
CA LEU A 257 6.97 -20.73 0.11
C LEU A 257 8.28 -20.16 -0.45
N THR A 258 8.19 -19.12 -1.27
CA THR A 258 9.37 -18.47 -1.85
C THR A 258 9.70 -17.15 -1.19
N GLY A 259 8.69 -16.41 -0.76
CA GLY A 259 8.88 -15.11 -0.13
C GLY A 259 7.68 -14.65 0.70
N ASN A 260 7.98 -13.72 1.62
CA ASN A 260 6.98 -13.02 2.41
C ASN A 260 7.19 -11.51 2.30
N SER A 261 6.10 -10.77 2.45
CA SER A 261 6.14 -9.31 2.39
C SER A 261 6.75 -8.71 3.66
N LYS A 262 7.39 -7.54 3.49
CA LYS A 262 7.88 -6.65 4.57
C LYS A 262 6.77 -5.80 5.21
N ARG A 263 5.51 -6.00 4.82
CA ARG A 263 4.37 -5.20 5.27
C ARG A 263 4.24 -5.15 6.78
N LYS A 264 4.53 -6.24 7.49
CA LYS A 264 4.33 -6.30 8.95
C LYS A 264 5.36 -5.41 9.65
N GLU A 265 6.60 -5.45 9.19
CA GLU A 265 7.69 -4.60 9.65
C GLU A 265 7.35 -3.13 9.40
N ILE A 266 6.95 -2.79 8.17
CA ILE A 266 6.56 -1.41 7.79
C ILE A 266 5.37 -0.92 8.62
N ILE A 267 4.28 -1.68 8.69
CA ILE A 267 3.09 -1.28 9.44
C ILE A 267 3.42 -1.03 10.91
N ASN A 268 4.29 -1.85 11.52
CA ASN A 268 4.67 -1.70 12.92
C ASN A 268 5.62 -0.52 13.16
N ALA A 269 6.58 -0.29 12.25
CA ALA A 269 7.53 0.81 12.36
C ALA A 269 6.85 2.19 12.21
N TYR A 270 5.81 2.29 11.38
CA TYR A 270 5.16 3.55 11.01
C TYR A 270 3.74 3.72 11.57
N ARG A 271 3.42 3.07 12.70
CA ARG A 271 2.12 3.21 13.36
C ARG A 271 1.86 4.67 13.75
N LEU A 272 0.69 5.18 13.40
CA LEU A 272 0.28 6.56 13.72
C LEU A 272 0.34 6.87 15.22
N ALA A 273 0.01 5.91 16.07
CA ALA A 273 0.07 6.07 17.53
C ALA A 273 1.47 6.47 18.04
N ASN A 274 2.52 5.98 17.36
CA ASN A 274 3.91 6.18 17.74
C ASN A 274 4.56 7.40 17.07
N ARG A 275 3.87 8.06 16.13
CA ARG A 275 4.41 9.17 15.35
C ARG A 275 4.53 10.42 16.22
N VAL A 276 5.64 11.14 16.15
CA VAL A 276 5.87 12.38 16.93
C VAL A 276 4.85 13.44 16.53
N TYR A 277 4.84 13.84 15.26
CA TYR A 277 3.92 14.83 14.72
C TYR A 277 2.71 14.17 14.04
N LEU A 278 1.50 14.42 14.54
CA LEU A 278 0.26 13.85 14.02
C LEU A 278 -0.77 14.96 13.69
N GLY A 279 -1.57 14.75 12.64
CA GLY A 279 -2.73 15.57 12.30
C GLY A 279 -4.04 14.80 12.44
N ASN A 280 -5.17 15.50 12.52
CA ASN A 280 -6.51 14.93 12.74
C ASN A 280 -6.95 13.92 11.67
N THR A 281 -6.51 14.11 10.44
CA THR A 281 -6.88 13.32 9.25
C THR A 281 -5.75 12.42 8.75
N SER A 282 -4.73 12.16 9.59
CA SER A 282 -3.56 11.38 9.20
C SER A 282 -3.93 9.99 8.67
N MET A 283 -3.49 9.68 7.45
CA MET A 283 -3.71 8.39 6.80
C MET A 283 -2.85 7.27 7.41
N ASP A 284 -3.44 6.08 7.59
CA ASP A 284 -2.70 4.89 8.01
C ASP A 284 -1.69 4.45 6.95
N VAL A 285 -0.51 3.97 7.39
CA VAL A 285 0.60 3.61 6.51
C VAL A 285 0.25 2.52 5.50
N ARG A 286 -0.74 1.66 5.79
CA ARG A 286 -1.19 0.64 4.82
C ARG A 286 -1.74 1.28 3.55
N LEU A 287 -2.67 2.23 3.69
CA LEU A 287 -3.27 2.91 2.55
C LEU A 287 -2.26 3.83 1.86
N ALA A 288 -1.51 4.59 2.64
CA ALA A 288 -0.46 5.46 2.10
C ALA A 288 0.61 4.65 1.34
N GLY A 289 0.97 3.45 1.82
CA GLY A 289 1.89 2.55 1.12
C GLY A 289 1.33 1.96 -0.18
N ILE A 290 0.03 1.64 -0.22
CA ILE A 290 -0.64 1.24 -1.46
C ILE A 290 -0.61 2.41 -2.47
N MET A 291 -0.94 3.63 -2.02
CA MET A 291 -0.86 4.82 -2.87
C MET A 291 0.56 5.07 -3.38
N ALA A 292 1.59 4.89 -2.55
CA ALA A 292 2.99 5.02 -2.95
C ALA A 292 3.39 3.98 -4.00
N ASN A 293 2.89 2.74 -3.91
CA ASN A 293 3.11 1.72 -4.93
C ASN A 293 2.41 2.10 -6.25
N ILE A 294 1.14 2.53 -6.20
CA ILE A 294 0.37 2.95 -7.38
C ILE A 294 0.96 4.21 -8.01
N GLY A 295 1.50 5.10 -7.19
CA GLY A 295 2.24 6.29 -7.58
C GLY A 295 3.61 6.01 -8.18
N LEU A 296 4.05 4.74 -8.26
CA LEU A 296 5.37 4.33 -8.75
C LEU A 296 6.52 5.04 -8.02
N CYS A 297 6.39 5.25 -6.70
CA CYS A 297 7.41 5.92 -5.91
C CYS A 297 8.68 5.06 -5.79
N GLU A 298 9.81 5.54 -6.28
CA GLU A 298 11.10 4.84 -6.24
C GLU A 298 12.24 5.79 -5.84
N PRO A 299 13.45 5.27 -5.56
CA PRO A 299 14.58 6.12 -5.22
C PRO A 299 14.82 7.21 -6.28
N GLY A 300 14.81 8.47 -5.85
CA GLY A 300 15.01 9.61 -6.73
C GLY A 300 13.73 10.23 -7.32
N SER A 301 12.56 9.58 -7.17
CA SER A 301 11.28 10.17 -7.59
C SER A 301 10.94 11.41 -6.77
N LEU A 302 10.35 12.42 -7.41
CA LEU A 302 9.84 13.63 -6.76
C LEU A 302 8.31 13.53 -6.60
N ILE A 303 7.87 13.47 -5.34
CA ILE A 303 6.46 13.24 -4.96
C ILE A 303 5.90 14.48 -4.28
N TRP A 304 4.74 14.93 -4.74
CA TRP A 304 4.06 16.10 -4.17
C TRP A 304 2.67 15.76 -3.64
N ASP A 305 2.37 16.22 -2.43
CA ASP A 305 1.01 16.23 -1.89
C ASP A 305 0.51 17.69 -1.77
N PRO A 306 -0.44 18.15 -2.62
CA PRO A 306 -0.96 19.51 -2.59
C PRO A 306 -1.93 19.77 -1.42
N PHE A 307 -2.31 18.74 -0.66
CA PHE A 307 -3.09 18.81 0.56
C PHE A 307 -2.38 18.02 1.66
N LEU A 308 -1.12 18.39 1.91
CA LEU A 308 -0.12 17.60 2.62
C LEU A 308 -0.56 17.15 4.02
N GLY A 309 -1.30 17.99 4.74
CA GLY A 309 -1.67 17.75 6.12
C GLY A 309 -0.45 17.46 7.01
N ALA A 310 -0.51 16.34 7.74
CA ALA A 310 0.62 15.86 8.55
C ALA A 310 1.65 15.00 7.78
N GLY A 311 1.53 14.90 6.46
CA GLY A 311 2.52 14.26 5.58
C GLY A 311 2.55 12.73 5.59
N SER A 312 1.44 12.07 5.93
CA SER A 312 1.39 10.59 6.00
C SER A 312 1.68 9.93 4.65
N ILE A 313 1.18 10.51 3.57
CA ILE A 313 1.31 9.98 2.21
C ILE A 313 2.76 10.10 1.72
N VAL A 314 3.36 11.29 1.86
CA VAL A 314 4.75 11.51 1.44
C VAL A 314 5.76 10.73 2.27
N ILE A 315 5.53 10.54 3.59
CA ILE A 315 6.36 9.65 4.41
C ILE A 315 6.33 8.23 3.84
N ALA A 316 5.15 7.72 3.47
CA ALA A 316 5.03 6.37 2.91
C ALA A 316 5.73 6.23 1.55
N ALA A 317 5.74 7.27 0.73
CA ALA A 317 6.54 7.31 -0.49
C ALA A 317 8.06 7.27 -0.17
N SER A 318 8.51 8.04 0.82
CA SER A 318 9.91 8.11 1.22
C SER A 318 10.46 6.84 1.88
N ILE A 319 9.61 5.94 2.41
CA ILE A 319 10.02 4.59 2.82
C ILE A 319 10.75 3.87 1.67
N TRP A 320 10.38 4.19 0.43
CA TRP A 320 10.94 3.60 -0.78
C TRP A 320 11.99 4.50 -1.47
N GLY A 321 12.50 5.52 -0.77
CA GLY A 321 13.57 6.40 -1.26
C GLY A 321 13.12 7.58 -2.12
N ALA A 322 11.82 7.79 -2.27
CA ALA A 322 11.30 8.94 -3.00
C ALA A 322 11.41 10.23 -2.18
N PHE A 323 11.73 11.35 -2.84
CA PHE A 323 11.73 12.68 -2.24
C PHE A 323 10.29 13.17 -2.03
N GLY A 324 9.91 13.35 -0.77
CA GLY A 324 8.59 13.81 -0.38
C GLY A 324 8.55 15.31 -0.13
N ALA A 325 7.65 16.00 -0.82
CA ALA A 325 7.28 17.39 -0.59
C ALA A 325 5.77 17.58 -0.62
N GLY A 326 5.31 18.74 -0.19
CA GLY A 326 3.92 19.09 -0.38
C GLY A 326 3.61 20.52 0.03
N SER A 327 2.35 20.87 -0.18
CA SER A 327 1.80 22.14 0.25
C SER A 327 0.56 21.95 1.07
N ASP A 328 0.30 22.93 1.93
CA ASP A 328 -0.98 23.07 2.61
C ASP A 328 -1.27 24.55 2.81
N ILE A 329 -2.56 24.91 2.81
CA ILE A 329 -3.00 26.29 3.04
C ILE A 329 -2.96 26.65 4.53
N ASP A 330 -2.83 25.66 5.41
CA ASP A 330 -2.73 25.86 6.85
C ASP A 330 -1.27 25.99 7.32
N TYR A 331 -0.85 27.24 7.56
CA TYR A 331 0.45 27.58 8.13
C TYR A 331 0.71 26.91 9.49
N ALA A 332 -0.31 26.86 10.35
CA ALA A 332 -0.17 26.29 11.69
C ALA A 332 0.04 24.78 11.62
N LEU A 333 -0.66 24.11 10.71
CA LEU A 333 -0.48 22.69 10.46
C LEU A 333 0.94 22.39 9.97
N LEU A 334 1.42 23.05 8.92
CA LEU A 334 2.75 22.74 8.37
C LEU A 334 3.89 22.94 9.36
N HIS A 335 3.77 23.94 10.23
CA HIS A 335 4.79 24.29 11.22
C HIS A 335 4.53 23.68 12.60
N GLY A 336 3.52 22.82 12.74
CA GLY A 336 3.33 22.09 14.00
C GLY A 336 2.85 22.94 15.16
N MET A 337 2.09 24.00 14.89
CA MET A 337 1.57 24.89 15.92
C MET A 337 0.18 24.45 16.39
N GLY A 338 -0.14 24.81 17.63
CA GLY A 338 -1.45 24.54 18.24
C GLY A 338 -1.48 23.25 19.06
N MET A 339 -2.66 22.64 19.14
CA MET A 339 -2.91 21.48 20.01
C MET A 339 -2.58 20.15 19.31
N SER A 340 -2.07 19.19 20.08
CA SER A 340 -1.91 17.82 19.60
C SER A 340 -3.28 17.16 19.44
N PRO A 341 -3.50 16.38 18.37
CA PRO A 341 -4.73 15.62 18.20
C PRO A 341 -4.78 14.37 19.08
N LYS A 342 -3.69 14.01 19.78
CA LYS A 342 -3.64 12.82 20.63
C LYS A 342 -4.38 13.06 21.94
N ALA A 343 -5.27 12.14 22.30
CA ALA A 343 -6.03 12.22 23.55
C ALA A 343 -5.09 12.37 24.77
N GLY A 344 -5.38 13.36 25.62
CA GLY A 344 -4.58 13.66 26.81
C GLY A 344 -3.28 14.43 26.54
N GLN A 345 -2.95 14.75 25.30
CA GLN A 345 -1.86 15.67 24.98
C GLN A 345 -2.39 17.10 24.83
N GLY A 346 -1.64 18.06 25.39
CA GLY A 346 -1.97 19.48 25.35
C GLY A 346 -1.46 20.15 24.07
N LYS A 347 -0.76 21.27 24.24
CA LYS A 347 -0.06 21.93 23.13
C LYS A 347 1.01 21.00 22.55
N ARG A 348 1.24 21.12 21.24
CA ARG A 348 2.35 20.46 20.55
C ARG A 348 3.68 20.88 21.14
N MET A 349 4.68 20.00 21.05
CA MET A 349 6.03 20.33 21.49
C MET A 349 6.72 21.27 20.50
N ASP A 350 7.64 22.10 20.97
CA ASP A 350 8.43 22.98 20.10
C ASP A 350 9.18 22.16 19.06
N GLY A 351 9.04 22.55 17.79
CA GLY A 351 9.64 21.84 16.65
C GLY A 351 8.91 20.57 16.22
N GLU A 352 7.74 20.25 16.78
CA GLU A 352 6.93 19.10 16.36
C GLU A 352 6.30 19.32 14.98
N CYS A 353 6.97 18.97 13.88
CA CYS A 353 6.44 19.12 12.53
C CYS A 353 6.75 17.91 11.63
N LEU A 354 6.40 17.98 10.35
CA LEU A 354 6.68 16.90 9.40
C LEU A 354 8.17 16.53 9.36
N ARG A 355 9.07 17.54 9.37
CA ARG A 355 10.53 17.31 9.37
C ARG A 355 10.98 16.43 10.54
N THR A 356 10.35 16.59 11.70
CA THR A 356 10.63 15.79 12.91
C THR A 356 10.19 14.33 12.74
N ASN A 357 9.10 14.06 12.00
CA ASN A 357 8.75 12.68 11.63
C ASN A 357 9.79 12.05 10.70
N TYR A 358 10.28 12.80 9.70
CA TYR A 358 11.35 12.31 8.83
C TYR A 358 12.61 11.99 9.64
N TYR A 359 12.94 12.81 10.64
CA TYR A 359 14.02 12.51 11.58
C TYR A 359 13.76 11.24 12.40
N GLN A 360 12.58 11.13 13.00
CA GLN A 360 12.16 9.96 13.78
C GLN A 360 12.35 8.64 13.01
N TYR A 361 12.03 8.65 11.71
CA TYR A 361 12.05 7.44 10.88
C TYR A 361 13.38 7.22 10.14
N GLY A 362 14.37 8.10 10.31
CA GLY A 362 15.63 7.99 9.58
C GLY A 362 15.50 8.26 8.07
N LEU A 363 14.53 9.09 7.68
CA LEU A 363 14.19 9.40 6.29
C LEU A 363 14.65 10.81 5.88
N GLN A 364 15.46 11.50 6.68
CA GLN A 364 15.83 12.92 6.49
C GLN A 364 16.39 13.21 5.08
N SER A 365 17.11 12.26 4.48
CA SER A 365 17.65 12.39 3.12
C SER A 365 16.58 12.44 2.04
N CYS A 366 15.35 12.01 2.33
CA CYS A 366 14.21 11.99 1.41
C CYS A 366 13.24 13.16 1.67
N TYR A 367 13.46 13.97 2.70
CA TYR A 367 12.64 15.15 2.97
C TYR A 367 13.08 16.30 2.06
N LEU A 368 12.20 16.78 1.19
CA LEU A 368 12.51 17.92 0.34
C LEU A 368 12.15 19.23 1.06
N ASP A 369 10.87 19.61 1.11
CA ASP A 369 10.37 20.63 2.04
C ASP A 369 8.84 20.69 2.05
N VAL A 370 8.29 21.58 2.86
CA VAL A 370 6.86 21.94 2.84
C VAL A 370 6.66 23.40 2.43
N VAL A 371 5.57 23.68 1.74
CA VAL A 371 5.25 25.04 1.27
C VAL A 371 3.85 25.45 1.71
N VAL A 372 3.73 26.64 2.30
CA VAL A 372 2.41 27.21 2.62
C VAL A 372 1.83 27.76 1.33
N ALA A 373 0.91 27.03 0.73
CA ALA A 373 0.32 27.39 -0.56
C ALA A 373 -1.08 26.81 -0.71
N ASP A 374 -1.88 27.49 -1.50
CA ASP A 374 -3.19 27.01 -1.92
C ASP A 374 -3.06 26.14 -3.16
N ALA A 375 -3.56 24.90 -3.08
CA ALA A 375 -3.59 23.95 -4.17
C ALA A 375 -4.21 24.53 -5.46
N ALA A 376 -5.24 25.39 -5.35
CA ALA A 376 -5.91 26.00 -6.49
C ALA A 376 -4.99 26.93 -7.30
N SER A 377 -3.98 27.52 -6.65
CA SER A 377 -3.04 28.46 -7.25
C SER A 377 -1.60 27.96 -7.32
N LEU A 378 -1.34 26.71 -6.91
CA LEU A 378 0.00 26.13 -6.83
C LEU A 378 0.76 26.16 -8.16
N HIS A 379 0.06 26.06 -9.30
CA HIS A 379 0.65 26.18 -10.64
C HIS A 379 1.28 27.55 -10.92
N ARG A 380 0.94 28.60 -10.15
CA ARG A 380 1.55 29.94 -10.25
C ARG A 380 2.84 30.02 -9.43
N LEU A 381 2.97 29.18 -8.42
CA LEU A 381 4.13 29.12 -7.52
C LEU A 381 5.19 28.14 -8.05
N LEU A 382 4.78 26.93 -8.40
CA LEU A 382 5.66 25.90 -8.94
C LEU A 382 5.76 26.03 -10.46
N ARG A 383 6.94 26.39 -10.96
CA ARG A 383 7.23 26.40 -12.39
C ARG A 383 7.66 25.00 -12.82
N ALA A 384 7.02 24.48 -13.86
CA ALA A 384 7.36 23.19 -14.43
C ALA A 384 7.93 23.37 -15.85
N PRO A 385 9.05 22.70 -16.18
CA PRO A 385 9.63 22.68 -17.52
C PRO A 385 8.60 22.33 -18.61
N GLY A 386 8.70 22.98 -19.77
CA GLY A 386 7.94 22.63 -20.97
C GLY A 386 6.42 22.85 -20.92
N VAL A 387 5.85 23.32 -19.79
CA VAL A 387 4.40 23.54 -19.66
C VAL A 387 3.88 24.67 -20.55
N GLU A 388 4.71 25.69 -20.78
CA GLU A 388 4.35 26.81 -21.68
C GLU A 388 4.31 26.36 -23.15
N ASN A 389 5.14 25.38 -23.52
CA ASN A 389 5.18 24.82 -24.88
C ASN A 389 3.96 23.94 -25.18
N LEU A 390 3.33 23.33 -24.17
CA LEU A 390 2.05 22.64 -24.33
C LEU A 390 0.90 23.58 -24.72
N MET A 391 1.04 24.89 -24.51
CA MET A 391 0.02 25.89 -24.81
C MET A 391 0.31 26.69 -26.10
N ASN A 392 1.44 26.43 -26.77
CA ASN A 392 1.83 27.15 -27.98
C ASN A 392 1.74 26.26 -29.24
N PRO A 393 0.72 26.44 -30.10
CA PRO A 393 0.53 25.63 -31.31
C PRO A 393 1.62 25.86 -32.39
N MET A 394 2.47 26.89 -32.26
CA MET A 394 3.53 27.19 -33.22
C MET A 394 4.87 26.49 -32.94
N HIS A 395 5.03 25.84 -31.77
CA HIS A 395 6.21 25.05 -31.45
C HIS A 395 5.79 23.60 -31.19
N PRO A 396 5.90 22.71 -32.19
CA PRO A 396 5.69 21.29 -31.99
C PRO A 396 6.62 20.83 -30.87
N VAL A 397 6.02 20.26 -29.84
CA VAL A 397 6.75 19.65 -28.74
C VAL A 397 7.34 18.35 -29.30
N ASP A 398 8.66 18.31 -29.51
CA ASP A 398 9.34 17.03 -29.81
C ASP A 398 8.96 16.03 -28.72
N GLY A 399 8.64 14.78 -29.11
CA GLY A 399 8.08 13.75 -28.20
C GLY A 399 8.95 13.39 -26.99
N ASN A 400 10.13 14.00 -26.85
CA ASN A 400 11.10 13.81 -25.77
C ASN A 400 11.34 15.08 -24.93
N SER A 401 10.49 16.10 -25.06
CA SER A 401 10.61 17.34 -24.28
C SER A 401 10.48 17.06 -22.78
N ASN A 402 11.38 17.63 -21.98
CA ASN A 402 11.32 17.61 -20.51
C ASN A 402 10.11 18.43 -20.04
N ILE A 403 8.94 17.80 -19.98
CA ILE A 403 7.66 18.40 -19.56
C ILE A 403 7.34 17.94 -18.15
N GLY A 404 6.93 18.88 -17.31
CA GLY A 404 6.55 18.58 -15.93
C GLY A 404 7.76 18.51 -15.00
N LEU A 405 7.46 18.40 -13.72
CA LEU A 405 8.44 18.41 -12.63
C LEU A 405 8.36 17.13 -11.78
N LEU A 406 7.14 16.64 -11.55
CA LEU A 406 6.83 15.62 -10.55
C LEU A 406 6.66 14.24 -11.18
N ASP A 407 7.12 13.21 -10.49
CA ASP A 407 6.91 11.82 -10.92
C ASP A 407 5.52 11.32 -10.46
N ALA A 408 5.07 11.78 -9.29
CA ALA A 408 3.70 11.54 -8.84
C ALA A 408 3.12 12.67 -7.98
N ILE A 409 1.80 12.78 -8.02
CA ILE A 409 0.99 13.57 -7.09
C ILE A 409 0.10 12.60 -6.33
N LEU A 410 0.28 12.52 -5.02
CA LEU A 410 -0.44 11.60 -4.13
C LEU A 410 -1.13 12.40 -3.04
N THR A 411 -2.45 12.28 -2.89
CA THR A 411 -3.17 13.16 -1.96
C THR A 411 -4.53 12.66 -1.48
N ASP A 412 -4.99 13.17 -0.35
CA ASP A 412 -6.34 12.96 0.20
C ASP A 412 -6.97 14.34 0.49
N PRO A 413 -7.60 14.98 -0.53
CA PRO A 413 -8.11 16.35 -0.39
C PRO A 413 -9.21 16.46 0.69
N PRO A 414 -9.39 17.64 1.32
CA PRO A 414 -10.38 17.81 2.37
C PRO A 414 -11.81 17.69 1.83
N TYR A 415 -12.62 16.84 2.46
CA TYR A 415 -14.02 16.59 2.05
C TYR A 415 -15.06 17.55 2.66
N GLY A 416 -14.65 18.44 3.57
CA GLY A 416 -15.58 19.31 4.31
C GLY A 416 -16.25 18.67 5.55
N PHE A 417 -15.95 17.41 5.88
CA PHE A 417 -16.50 16.74 7.08
C PHE A 417 -15.66 16.96 8.34
N ARG A 418 -14.36 16.65 8.26
CA ARG A 418 -13.40 16.76 9.37
C ARG A 418 -12.54 18.02 9.28
N GLU A 419 -12.22 18.40 8.05
CA GLU A 419 -11.45 19.59 7.71
C GLU A 419 -12.25 20.40 6.70
N SER A 420 -12.26 21.72 6.86
CA SER A 420 -12.95 22.60 5.93
C SER A 420 -12.21 22.66 4.61
N SER A 421 -12.89 22.38 3.51
CA SER A 421 -12.33 22.62 2.17
C SER A 421 -12.27 24.12 1.91
N ARG A 422 -11.06 24.67 1.75
CA ARG A 422 -10.79 26.10 1.62
C ARG A 422 -9.79 26.38 0.50
N ARG A 423 -9.92 27.56 -0.10
CA ARG A 423 -8.94 28.16 -1.01
C ARG A 423 -8.76 29.64 -0.70
N VAL A 424 -7.71 30.26 -1.21
CA VAL A 424 -7.54 31.71 -1.11
C VAL A 424 -8.61 32.39 -1.94
N ALA A 425 -9.32 33.34 -1.33
CA ALA A 425 -10.36 34.10 -1.99
C ALA A 425 -9.75 35.03 -3.05
N VAL A 426 -10.43 35.17 -4.19
CA VAL A 426 -9.96 36.00 -5.30
C VAL A 426 -10.00 37.49 -4.94
N GLN A 427 -10.95 37.89 -4.10
CA GLN A 427 -11.06 39.25 -3.58
C GLN A 427 -10.68 39.27 -2.10
N ALA A 428 -9.80 40.21 -1.73
CA ALA A 428 -9.53 40.51 -0.35
C ALA A 428 -10.81 41.10 0.28
N VAL A 429 -11.26 40.50 1.38
CA VAL A 429 -12.33 41.07 2.20
C VAL A 429 -11.66 41.91 3.27
N GLU A 430 -11.84 43.24 3.22
CA GLU A 430 -11.42 44.12 4.31
C GLU A 430 -12.13 43.72 5.60
N ARG A 431 -11.36 43.40 6.64
CA ARG A 431 -11.89 43.12 7.97
C ARG A 431 -11.78 44.36 8.84
N ALA A 432 -12.74 44.50 9.76
CA ALA A 432 -12.58 45.43 10.87
C ALA A 432 -11.31 45.07 11.66
N PRO A 433 -10.61 46.06 12.25
CA PRO A 433 -9.41 45.82 13.04
C PRO A 433 -9.64 44.74 14.12
N SER A 434 -8.69 43.81 14.26
CA SER A 434 -8.75 42.76 15.27
C SER A 434 -7.97 43.13 16.52
N MET A 435 -8.40 42.60 17.66
CA MET A 435 -7.77 42.78 18.96
C MET A 435 -6.88 41.58 19.26
N VAL A 436 -5.59 41.79 19.52
CA VAL A 436 -4.64 40.71 19.91
C VAL A 436 -3.85 41.11 21.15
N THR A 437 -3.33 40.15 21.91
CA THR A 437 -2.44 40.45 23.03
C THR A 437 -1.09 40.97 22.55
N ALA A 438 -0.40 41.76 23.39
CA ALA A 438 0.94 42.25 23.09
C ALA A 438 1.94 41.11 22.81
N ASP A 439 1.85 40.01 23.55
CA ASP A 439 2.67 38.80 23.32
C ASP A 439 2.43 38.21 21.93
N ARG A 440 1.15 38.12 21.52
CA ARG A 440 0.81 37.58 20.21
C ARG A 440 1.28 38.51 19.09
N LEU A 441 1.20 39.82 19.27
CA LEU A 441 1.71 40.79 18.31
C LEU A 441 3.24 40.75 18.22
N SER A 442 3.91 40.53 19.35
CA SER A 442 5.37 40.33 19.41
C SER A 442 5.80 39.06 18.69
N GLU A 443 5.08 37.96 18.90
CA GLU A 443 5.28 36.69 18.18
C GLU A 443 5.07 36.86 16.67
N ILE A 444 4.04 37.61 16.26
CA ILE A 444 3.71 37.87 14.86
C ILE A 444 4.78 38.73 14.17
N THR A 445 5.23 39.80 14.82
CA THR A 445 6.11 40.82 14.21
C THR A 445 7.59 40.50 14.39
N GLY A 446 7.95 39.60 15.31
CA GLY A 446 9.33 39.37 15.72
C GLY A 446 9.94 40.55 16.48
N ILE A 447 9.15 41.57 16.82
CA ILE A 447 9.58 42.75 17.56
C ILE A 447 9.17 42.55 19.03
N PRO A 448 10.11 42.57 19.99
CA PRO A 448 9.78 42.58 21.40
C PRO A 448 8.94 43.82 21.73
N LEU A 449 7.64 43.63 22.02
CA LEU A 449 6.72 44.74 22.24
C LEU A 449 6.78 45.31 23.67
N THR A 450 7.79 44.91 24.43
CA THR A 450 8.04 45.32 25.83
C THR A 450 8.14 46.84 26.00
N ASP A 451 8.48 47.58 24.94
CA ASP A 451 8.60 49.05 24.98
C ASP A 451 7.28 49.80 24.74
N LEU A 452 6.23 49.17 24.18
CA LEU A 452 4.95 49.82 23.88
C LEU A 452 3.97 49.81 25.06
N LEU A 453 4.19 48.97 26.07
CA LEU A 453 3.34 48.83 27.26
C LEU A 453 3.77 49.71 28.45
N LYS A 454 4.44 50.84 28.20
CA LYS A 454 5.04 51.68 29.27
C LYS A 454 4.06 52.42 30.21
N ASN A 455 2.75 52.17 30.14
CA ASN A 455 1.78 52.81 31.04
C ASN A 455 0.77 51.78 31.56
N ASP A 456 0.91 51.38 32.83
CA ASP A 456 -0.13 50.90 33.77
C ASP A 456 -1.43 50.28 33.20
N GLN A 457 -1.32 49.38 32.23
CA GLN A 457 -2.43 48.54 31.79
C GLN A 457 -1.99 47.10 31.88
N THR A 458 -2.76 46.34 32.65
CA THR A 458 -2.68 44.90 32.92
C THR A 458 -2.12 44.11 31.73
N GLU A 459 -1.26 43.11 32.00
CA GLU A 459 -0.63 42.18 31.03
C GLU A 459 -1.60 41.55 30.00
N GLU A 460 -2.91 41.68 30.18
CA GLU A 460 -3.98 41.24 29.27
C GLU A 460 -4.49 42.32 28.29
N ALA A 461 -3.85 43.49 28.21
CA ALA A 461 -4.29 44.57 27.32
C ALA A 461 -4.29 44.13 25.85
N LEU A 462 -5.49 44.10 25.25
CA LEU A 462 -5.69 43.80 23.85
C LEU A 462 -5.34 45.04 22.99
N LEU A 463 -4.37 44.89 22.10
CA LEU A 463 -3.95 45.91 21.14
C LEU A 463 -4.78 45.79 19.86
N THR A 464 -5.25 46.92 19.35
CA THR A 464 -5.89 46.98 18.03
C THR A 464 -4.82 46.92 16.97
N VAL A 465 -4.84 45.87 16.15
CA VAL A 465 -3.90 45.70 15.03
C VAL A 465 -4.62 46.07 13.74
N PRO A 466 -3.96 46.78 12.81
CA PRO A 466 -4.41 46.82 11.42
C PRO A 466 -4.68 45.40 10.94
N HIS A 467 -5.66 45.22 10.05
CA HIS A 467 -6.08 43.93 9.53
C HIS A 467 -4.98 43.14 8.79
N ASP A 468 -3.79 43.73 8.63
CA ASP A 468 -2.70 43.27 7.79
C ASP A 468 -1.45 42.74 8.53
N LEU A 469 -1.50 42.55 9.86
CA LEU A 469 -0.34 42.01 10.59
C LEU A 469 -0.66 40.76 11.43
N PRO A 470 -0.22 39.55 10.99
CA PRO A 470 0.29 39.24 9.65
C PRO A 470 -0.90 39.08 8.68
N HIS A 471 -0.82 39.68 7.50
CA HIS A 471 -1.87 39.55 6.48
C HIS A 471 -1.93 38.08 6.01
N ILE A 472 -2.88 37.33 6.55
CA ILE A 472 -3.21 35.98 6.08
C ILE A 472 -4.31 36.15 5.03
N PRO A 473 -4.06 35.76 3.76
CA PRO A 473 -5.06 35.90 2.70
C PRO A 473 -6.40 35.30 3.12
N HIS A 474 -7.47 36.04 2.84
CA HIS A 474 -8.83 35.59 3.14
C HIS A 474 -9.10 34.24 2.46
N LYS A 475 -9.75 33.32 3.18
CA LYS A 475 -10.07 31.98 2.68
C LYS A 475 -11.56 31.86 2.43
N GLU A 476 -11.94 31.36 1.27
CA GLU A 476 -13.33 31.02 0.95
C GLU A 476 -13.56 29.51 0.95
N THR A 477 -14.82 29.09 0.90
CA THR A 477 -15.17 27.67 0.74
C THR A 477 -14.68 27.19 -0.61
N TYR A 478 -14.04 26.02 -0.65
CA TYR A 478 -13.59 25.40 -1.89
C TYR A 478 -14.49 24.21 -2.25
N PRO A 479 -15.38 24.34 -3.24
CA PRO A 479 -16.32 23.27 -3.58
C PRO A 479 -15.59 22.04 -4.12
N LEU A 480 -16.03 20.83 -3.72
CA LEU A 480 -15.37 19.57 -4.09
C LEU A 480 -15.24 19.36 -5.60
N SER A 481 -16.24 19.78 -6.38
CA SER A 481 -16.20 19.72 -7.84
C SER A 481 -15.06 20.55 -8.43
N GLU A 482 -14.82 21.74 -7.85
CA GLU A 482 -13.72 22.62 -8.25
C GLU A 482 -12.38 22.06 -7.76
N THR A 483 -12.31 21.55 -6.53
CA THR A 483 -11.11 20.89 -5.98
C THR A 483 -10.61 19.77 -6.88
N HIS A 484 -11.49 18.86 -7.31
CA HIS A 484 -11.08 17.75 -8.18
C HIS A 484 -10.66 18.24 -9.56
N ARG A 485 -11.39 19.20 -10.15
CA ARG A 485 -11.07 19.78 -11.46
C ARG A 485 -9.70 20.46 -11.45
N ASP A 486 -9.46 21.31 -10.45
CA ASP A 486 -8.22 22.07 -10.34
C ASP A 486 -7.04 21.14 -10.01
N LEU A 487 -7.25 20.10 -9.18
CA LEU A 487 -6.25 19.07 -8.92
C LEU A 487 -5.85 18.32 -10.20
N MET A 488 -6.81 17.94 -11.04
CA MET A 488 -6.52 17.30 -12.33
C MET A 488 -5.77 18.26 -13.28
N ASN A 489 -6.19 19.52 -13.39
CA ASN A 489 -5.50 20.54 -14.19
C ASN A 489 -4.06 20.78 -13.69
N LEU A 490 -3.89 20.87 -12.38
CA LEU A 490 -2.58 21.00 -11.72
C LEU A 490 -1.70 19.80 -12.06
N SER A 491 -2.27 18.60 -12.01
CA SER A 491 -1.56 17.34 -12.30
C SER A 491 -1.09 17.27 -13.74
N VAL A 492 -1.92 17.70 -14.70
CA VAL A 492 -1.51 17.76 -16.11
C VAL A 492 -0.37 18.76 -16.34
N ARG A 493 -0.32 19.84 -15.57
CA ARG A 493 0.81 20.80 -15.64
C ARG A 493 2.07 20.25 -14.99
N LEU A 494 1.97 19.73 -13.77
CA LEU A 494 3.14 19.44 -12.94
C LEU A 494 3.68 18.01 -13.09
N LEU A 495 2.87 17.02 -13.46
CA LEU A 495 3.38 15.66 -13.66
C LEU A 495 4.24 15.58 -14.92
N LYS A 496 5.25 14.73 -14.91
CA LYS A 496 5.92 14.26 -16.12
C LYS A 496 4.98 13.36 -16.94
N PRO A 497 5.15 13.24 -18.27
CA PRO A 497 4.50 12.19 -19.05
C PRO A 497 4.67 10.81 -18.39
N GLY A 498 3.61 10.02 -18.34
CA GLY A 498 3.61 8.74 -17.60
C GLY A 498 3.51 8.86 -16.07
N GLY A 499 3.71 10.06 -15.51
CA GLY A 499 3.57 10.33 -14.08
C GLY A 499 2.15 10.08 -13.57
N ARG A 500 2.04 9.76 -12.27
CA ARG A 500 0.79 9.28 -11.67
C ARG A 500 0.12 10.32 -10.78
N LEU A 501 -1.20 10.48 -10.95
CA LEU A 501 -2.07 11.14 -9.98
C LEU A 501 -2.83 10.06 -9.22
N VAL A 502 -2.69 10.02 -7.89
CA VAL A 502 -3.46 9.12 -7.02
C VAL A 502 -4.13 9.94 -5.92
N PHE A 503 -5.45 9.98 -5.93
CA PHE A 503 -6.20 10.82 -5.00
C PHE A 503 -7.49 10.16 -4.53
N TRP A 504 -8.05 10.68 -3.44
CA TRP A 504 -9.33 10.19 -2.91
C TRP A 504 -10.46 11.18 -3.14
N ILE A 505 -11.67 10.63 -3.34
CA ILE A 505 -12.92 11.39 -3.37
C ILE A 505 -13.97 10.79 -2.43
N PRO A 506 -14.81 11.59 -1.75
CA PRO A 506 -15.86 11.08 -0.89
C PRO A 506 -17.04 10.57 -1.73
N ARG A 507 -17.68 9.49 -1.27
CA ARG A 507 -18.88 8.93 -1.89
C ARG A 507 -19.96 8.63 -0.86
N LYS A 508 -21.19 9.07 -1.14
CA LYS A 508 -22.38 8.53 -0.48
C LYS A 508 -22.78 7.27 -1.21
N ARG A 509 -23.10 6.21 -0.46
CA ARG A 509 -23.59 4.95 -1.03
C ARG A 509 -25.11 5.04 -1.17
N ASP A 510 -25.56 5.59 -2.28
CA ASP A 510 -26.91 5.42 -2.83
C ASP A 510 -26.91 4.27 -3.85
N ASN A 511 -28.06 3.66 -4.14
CA ASN A 511 -28.19 2.48 -5.02
C ASN A 511 -27.86 2.75 -6.52
N SER A 512 -27.21 3.87 -6.84
CA SER A 512 -26.84 4.30 -8.20
C SER A 512 -25.42 3.83 -8.59
N SER A 513 -25.21 3.56 -9.88
CA SER A 513 -23.98 2.94 -10.40
C SER A 513 -22.72 3.81 -10.17
N ALA A 514 -21.60 3.17 -9.84
CA ALA A 514 -20.38 3.82 -9.34
C ALA A 514 -19.58 4.65 -10.35
N LEU A 515 -19.80 4.46 -11.66
CA LEU A 515 -18.99 5.05 -12.74
C LEU A 515 -19.41 6.47 -13.14
N ALA A 516 -20.69 6.80 -13.04
CA ALA A 516 -21.24 8.04 -13.57
C ALA A 516 -20.71 9.32 -12.88
N SER A 517 -19.99 9.18 -11.77
CA SER A 517 -19.47 10.29 -10.95
C SER A 517 -17.94 10.36 -10.88
N VAL A 518 -17.21 9.49 -11.58
CA VAL A 518 -15.74 9.52 -11.58
C VAL A 518 -15.24 10.71 -12.41
N PRO A 519 -14.43 11.62 -11.83
CA PRO A 519 -13.82 12.73 -12.56
C PRO A 519 -13.03 12.26 -13.78
N HIS A 520 -13.06 13.06 -14.84
CA HIS A 520 -12.36 12.79 -16.10
C HIS A 520 -11.60 14.03 -16.57
N HIS A 521 -10.47 13.82 -17.26
CA HIS A 521 -9.70 14.86 -17.90
C HIS A 521 -9.08 14.32 -19.21
N PRO A 522 -9.15 15.03 -20.35
CA PRO A 522 -8.67 14.50 -21.65
C PRO A 522 -7.22 14.03 -21.66
N ARG A 523 -6.36 14.72 -20.90
CA ARG A 523 -4.92 14.43 -20.73
C ARG A 523 -4.55 13.51 -19.57
N LEU A 524 -5.53 12.92 -18.89
CA LEU A 524 -5.30 11.95 -17.80
C LEU A 524 -6.06 10.66 -18.09
N ARG A 525 -5.32 9.57 -18.28
CA ARG A 525 -5.87 8.24 -18.45
C ARG A 525 -6.22 7.62 -17.10
N LEU A 526 -7.46 7.17 -16.94
CA LEU A 526 -7.89 6.44 -15.75
C LEU A 526 -7.22 5.05 -15.71
N LEU A 527 -6.65 4.68 -14.57
CA LEU A 527 -5.97 3.40 -14.36
C LEU A 527 -6.78 2.47 -13.45
N ALA A 528 -7.36 3.02 -12.37
CA ALA A 528 -8.17 2.26 -11.44
C ALA A 528 -9.08 3.17 -10.63
N VAL A 529 -10.19 2.60 -10.18
CA VAL A 529 -11.08 3.17 -9.17
C VAL A 529 -11.29 2.12 -8.08
N CYS A 530 -10.80 2.38 -6.87
CA CYS A 530 -10.89 1.44 -5.75
C CYS A 530 -11.71 2.05 -4.62
N GLU A 531 -12.78 1.39 -4.22
CA GLU A 531 -13.63 1.83 -3.12
C GLU A 531 -13.12 1.33 -1.76
N GLN A 532 -13.01 2.24 -0.79
CA GLN A 532 -12.88 1.92 0.62
C GLN A 532 -14.18 2.25 1.36
N LEU A 533 -14.74 1.26 2.05
CA LEU A 533 -15.90 1.45 2.92
C LEU A 533 -15.49 2.16 4.22
N LEU A 534 -16.17 3.25 4.55
CA LEU A 534 -16.00 3.96 5.83
C LEU A 534 -17.10 3.57 6.82
N ASN A 535 -18.34 3.50 6.34
CA ASN A 535 -19.50 3.00 7.07
C ASN A 535 -20.59 2.54 6.09
N ALA A 536 -21.76 2.15 6.60
CA ALA A 536 -22.86 1.64 5.77
C ALA A 536 -23.36 2.63 4.69
N ARG A 537 -23.25 3.94 4.93
CA ARG A 537 -23.78 5.00 4.05
C ARG A 537 -22.70 5.78 3.30
N ASN A 538 -21.45 5.70 3.74
CA ASN A 538 -20.36 6.49 3.21
C ASN A 538 -19.17 5.59 2.88
N SER A 539 -18.61 5.84 1.71
CA SER A 539 -17.35 5.28 1.25
C SER A 539 -16.48 6.42 0.70
N ARG A 540 -15.26 6.08 0.31
CA ARG A 540 -14.41 6.94 -0.49
C ARG A 540 -13.80 6.13 -1.61
N LEU A 541 -13.57 6.78 -2.75
CA LEU A 541 -12.96 6.16 -3.92
C LEU A 541 -11.54 6.69 -4.06
N MET A 542 -10.57 5.78 -4.13
CA MET A 542 -9.23 6.10 -4.59
C MET A 542 -9.25 6.03 -6.11
N ILE A 543 -8.80 7.10 -6.76
CA ILE A 543 -8.69 7.23 -8.19
C ILE A 543 -7.22 7.29 -8.54
N ALA A 544 -6.80 6.42 -9.45
CA ALA A 544 -5.46 6.41 -10.01
C ALA A 544 -5.52 6.80 -11.49
N MET A 545 -4.70 7.76 -11.90
CA MET A 545 -4.63 8.27 -13.26
C MET A 545 -3.17 8.41 -13.71
N SER A 546 -2.95 8.35 -15.02
CA SER A 546 -1.65 8.57 -15.67
C SER A 546 -1.72 9.80 -16.56
N LYS A 547 -0.70 10.65 -16.50
CA LYS A 547 -0.54 11.70 -17.52
C LYS A 547 -0.16 11.08 -18.85
N LEU A 548 -0.87 11.47 -19.91
CA LEU A 548 -0.59 11.07 -21.29
C LEU A 548 0.70 11.71 -21.82
N TYR A 549 1.37 11.03 -22.75
CA TYR A 549 2.48 11.62 -23.50
C TYR A 549 1.94 12.66 -24.49
N PRO A 550 2.71 13.73 -24.81
CA PRO A 550 2.22 14.82 -25.67
C PRO A 550 1.60 14.37 -27.00
N ASN A 551 2.12 13.28 -27.58
CA ASN A 551 1.67 12.74 -28.87
C ASN A 551 0.54 11.70 -28.75
N ASP A 552 0.17 11.29 -27.53
CA ASP A 552 -0.94 10.36 -27.32
C ASP A 552 -2.27 11.10 -27.60
N PRO A 553 -3.24 10.42 -28.26
CA PRO A 553 -4.58 10.98 -28.45
C PRO A 553 -5.27 11.22 -27.11
N ASP A 554 -6.18 12.20 -27.08
CA ASP A 554 -6.95 12.51 -25.88
C ASP A 554 -7.90 11.36 -25.53
N GLU A 555 -8.13 11.15 -24.23
CA GLU A 555 -9.02 10.08 -23.75
C GLU A 555 -10.47 10.22 -24.23
N SER A 556 -10.93 11.45 -24.48
CA SER A 556 -12.26 11.69 -25.07
C SER A 556 -12.38 11.08 -26.45
N ASP A 557 -11.31 11.15 -27.25
CA ASP A 557 -11.30 10.71 -28.64
C ASP A 557 -11.31 9.18 -28.68
N VAL A 558 -10.53 8.54 -27.80
CA VAL A 558 -10.49 7.08 -27.64
C VAL A 558 -11.84 6.52 -27.20
N ARG A 559 -12.53 7.16 -26.25
CA ARG A 559 -13.87 6.72 -25.78
C ARG A 559 -14.98 6.91 -26.81
N SER A 560 -14.83 7.87 -27.71
CA SER A 560 -15.81 8.10 -28.78
C SER A 560 -15.64 7.15 -29.96
N ALA A 561 -14.45 6.56 -30.10
CA ALA A 561 -14.10 5.61 -31.16
C ALA A 561 -14.32 4.12 -30.77
N ALA A 562 -14.65 3.86 -29.51
CA ALA A 562 -14.95 2.54 -28.94
C ALA A 562 -16.44 2.40 -28.64
#